data_AF-A0A2W6EUB5-F1
#
_entry.id   AF-A0A2W6EUB5-F1
#
_cell.length_a   1.000
_cell.length_b   1.000
_cell.length_c   1.000
_cell.angle_alpha   90.00
_cell.angle_beta   90.00
_cell.angle_gamma   90.00
#
_symmetry.space_group_name_H-M   'P 1'
#
loop_
_entity.id
_entity.type
_entity.pdbx_description
1 polymer ?
#
loop_
_entity_poly.entity_id
_entity_poly.type
_entity_poly.pdbx_seq_one_letter_code
_entity_poly.pdbx_strand_id
1 'polypeptide(L)'
;MNEIRGGLPAGGIGLGPEEYAEFVSKEYLGDYVRAGGAAVRFVVAGSDEVAVRWHRSLASIADAEGYLYVGVDAADHRVHLIDQLFAAVARQVDWCDLARRQVRVGWESLGLPPAAPDELAVATVAAHHDVAVPEAARSMRRHLEAALLRDPSLDREFRLAVLRLCQCELATGDVLDTERDAVLA
;
A
#
# COMPACT_ATOMS: atom_id res chain seq x y z
N MET A 1 -5.66 -37.87 32.54
CA MET A 1 -4.74 -36.75 32.19
C MET A 1 -5.61 -35.76 31.43
N ASN A 2 -6.07 -34.72 32.13
CA ASN A 2 -7.25 -33.93 31.75
C ASN A 2 -6.76 -32.65 31.06
N GLU A 3 -7.07 -32.48 29.77
CA GLU A 3 -6.80 -31.26 29.02
C GLU A 3 -7.65 -30.11 29.58
N ILE A 4 -6.99 -29.04 29.99
CA ILE A 4 -7.63 -27.80 30.44
C ILE A 4 -8.16 -27.12 29.18
N ARG A 5 -9.47 -27.28 28.92
CA ARG A 5 -10.23 -26.39 28.04
C ARG A 5 -10.23 -25.00 28.67
N GLY A 6 -9.38 -24.10 28.17
CA GLY A 6 -9.44 -22.67 28.45
C GLY A 6 -10.74 -22.10 27.89
N GLY A 7 -11.79 -22.08 28.71
CA GLY A 7 -13.08 -21.50 28.36
C GLY A 7 -12.97 -19.98 28.27
N LEU A 8 -13.26 -19.44 27.09
CA LEU A 8 -13.60 -18.02 26.91
C LEU A 8 -14.84 -17.66 27.75
N PRO A 9 -14.95 -16.44 28.30
CA PRO A 9 -16.11 -16.03 29.08
C PRO A 9 -17.38 -16.03 28.21
N ALA A 10 -18.36 -16.82 28.65
CA ALA A 10 -19.78 -16.83 28.28
C ALA A 10 -20.14 -16.48 26.82
N GLY A 11 -20.14 -17.49 25.94
CA GLY A 11 -21.10 -17.56 24.83
C GLY A 11 -20.58 -17.27 23.42
N GLY A 12 -19.33 -16.88 23.23
CA GLY A 12 -18.70 -16.81 21.90
C GLY A 12 -18.13 -18.16 21.50
N ILE A 13 -18.52 -18.69 20.33
CA ILE A 13 -17.76 -19.76 19.67
C ILE A 13 -16.40 -19.14 19.32
N GLY A 14 -15.32 -19.64 19.93
CA GLY A 14 -13.98 -19.24 19.52
C GLY A 14 -13.74 -19.71 18.09
N LEU A 15 -13.57 -18.79 17.16
CA LEU A 15 -13.20 -19.10 15.78
C LEU A 15 -11.73 -19.53 15.75
N GLY A 16 -11.42 -20.53 14.94
CA GLY A 16 -10.02 -20.85 14.63
C GLY A 16 -9.34 -19.67 13.93
N PRO A 17 -8.02 -19.48 14.09
CA PRO A 17 -7.32 -18.37 13.44
C PRO A 17 -7.44 -18.42 11.91
N GLU A 18 -7.47 -19.61 11.31
CA GLU A 18 -7.66 -19.81 9.88
C GLU A 18 -9.09 -19.47 9.43
N GLU A 19 -10.09 -19.92 10.20
CA GLU A 19 -11.51 -19.65 9.94
C GLU A 19 -11.81 -18.15 10.01
N TYR A 20 -11.25 -17.46 11.01
CA TYR A 20 -11.38 -16.02 11.10
C TYR A 20 -10.63 -15.30 9.97
N ALA A 21 -9.49 -15.83 9.52
CA ALA A 21 -8.70 -15.20 8.46
C ALA A 21 -9.45 -15.29 7.13
N GLU A 22 -10.08 -16.43 6.85
CA GLU A 22 -10.95 -16.60 5.68
C GLU A 22 -12.14 -15.64 5.70
N PHE A 23 -12.77 -15.44 6.86
CA PHE A 23 -13.83 -14.44 7.02
C PHE A 23 -13.32 -13.01 6.73
N VAL A 24 -12.14 -12.64 7.25
CA VAL A 24 -11.54 -11.32 6.97
C VAL A 24 -11.20 -11.17 5.48
N SER A 25 -10.67 -12.23 4.85
CA SER A 25 -10.39 -12.24 3.42
C SER A 25 -11.63 -11.94 2.60
N LYS A 26 -12.74 -12.65 2.84
CA LYS A 26 -13.94 -12.57 2.01
C LYS A 26 -14.75 -11.30 2.27
N GLU A 27 -15.09 -11.05 3.52
CA GLU A 27 -16.08 -10.02 3.88
C GLU A 27 -15.47 -8.63 3.98
N TYR A 28 -14.17 -8.54 4.31
CA TYR A 28 -13.51 -7.25 4.51
C TYR A 28 -12.55 -6.89 3.40
N LEU A 29 -11.52 -7.71 3.18
CA LEU A 29 -10.52 -7.40 2.16
C LEU A 29 -11.09 -7.58 0.74
N GLY A 30 -11.94 -8.57 0.52
CA GLY A 30 -12.54 -8.81 -0.80
C GLY A 30 -13.60 -7.78 -1.22
N ASP A 31 -14.32 -7.20 -0.26
CA ASP A 31 -15.48 -6.33 -0.54
C ASP A 31 -15.39 -4.97 0.16
N TYR A 32 -15.61 -4.92 1.48
CA TYR A 32 -15.77 -3.65 2.21
C TYR A 32 -14.60 -2.68 2.08
N VAL A 33 -13.36 -3.15 2.28
CA VAL A 33 -12.15 -2.33 2.17
C VAL A 33 -11.86 -1.96 0.72
N ARG A 34 -12.10 -2.91 -0.21
CA ARG A 34 -11.98 -2.66 -1.66
C ARG A 34 -12.93 -1.57 -2.15
N ALA A 35 -14.11 -1.46 -1.54
CA ALA A 35 -15.08 -0.39 -1.80
C ALA A 35 -14.76 0.95 -1.10
N GLY A 36 -13.61 1.08 -0.42
CA GLY A 36 -13.18 2.29 0.28
C GLY A 36 -13.58 2.36 1.75
N GLY A 37 -14.11 1.28 2.31
CA GLY A 37 -14.39 1.16 3.74
C GLY A 37 -13.12 1.03 4.59
N ALA A 38 -13.21 1.37 5.86
CA ALA A 38 -12.14 1.19 6.84
C ALA A 38 -12.69 0.56 8.11
N ALA A 39 -11.97 -0.41 8.68
CA ALA A 39 -12.37 -1.10 9.90
C ALA A 39 -11.19 -1.31 10.83
N VAL A 40 -11.39 -1.07 12.13
CA VAL A 40 -10.45 -1.42 13.19
C VAL A 40 -10.97 -2.66 13.90
N ARG A 41 -10.12 -3.67 14.08
CA ARG A 41 -10.47 -4.89 14.80
C ARG A 41 -9.46 -5.21 15.88
N PHE A 42 -9.97 -5.77 16.96
CA PHE A 42 -9.17 -6.30 18.06
C PHE A 42 -9.25 -7.82 18.04
N VAL A 43 -8.10 -8.47 17.97
CA VAL A 43 -7.97 -9.93 18.03
C VAL A 43 -7.31 -10.28 19.34
N VAL A 44 -7.98 -11.11 20.16
CA VAL A 44 -7.43 -11.64 21.40
C VAL A 44 -7.04 -13.08 21.14
N ALA A 45 -5.74 -13.33 21.01
CA ALA A 45 -5.22 -14.67 20.82
C ALA A 45 -5.11 -15.42 22.15
N GLY A 46 -5.39 -16.72 22.13
CA GLY A 46 -5.24 -17.58 23.32
C GLY A 46 -3.78 -17.92 23.67
N SER A 47 -2.85 -17.68 22.74
CA SER A 47 -1.40 -17.84 22.93
C SER A 47 -0.62 -17.05 21.88
N ASP A 48 0.67 -16.81 22.13
CA ASP A 48 1.57 -16.13 21.20
C ASP A 48 1.69 -16.89 19.87
N GLU A 49 1.69 -18.22 19.90
CA GLU A 49 1.71 -19.05 18.69
C GLU A 49 0.48 -18.83 17.80
N VAL A 50 -0.70 -18.67 18.42
CA VAL A 50 -1.94 -18.33 17.69
C VAL A 50 -1.85 -16.91 17.11
N ALA A 51 -1.29 -15.96 17.86
CA ALA A 51 -1.09 -14.59 17.38
C ALA A 51 -0.14 -14.54 16.17
N VAL A 52 0.99 -15.24 16.22
CA VAL A 52 1.96 -15.31 15.11
C VAL A 52 1.34 -15.94 13.87
N ARG A 53 0.59 -17.03 14.02
CA ARG A 53 -0.13 -17.66 12.90
C ARG A 53 -1.17 -16.71 12.30
N TRP A 54 -1.93 -16.02 13.14
CA TRP A 54 -2.89 -15.01 12.71
C TRP A 54 -2.23 -13.91 11.86
N HIS A 55 -1.13 -13.32 12.33
CA HIS A 55 -0.40 -12.29 11.58
C HIS A 55 0.11 -12.79 10.24
N ARG A 56 0.67 -14.01 10.18
CA ARG A 56 1.17 -14.61 8.94
C ARG A 56 0.04 -14.85 7.93
N SER A 57 -1.09 -15.38 8.39
CA SER A 57 -2.26 -15.61 7.53
C SER A 57 -2.80 -14.30 6.96
N LEU A 58 -2.91 -13.26 7.80
CA LEU A 58 -3.38 -11.94 7.35
C LEU A 58 -2.41 -11.30 6.35
N ALA A 59 -1.10 -11.40 6.56
CA ALA A 59 -0.09 -10.94 5.62
C ALA A 59 -0.20 -11.65 4.26
N SER A 60 -0.36 -12.98 4.28
CA SER A 60 -0.52 -13.77 3.06
C SER A 60 -1.81 -13.43 2.29
N ILE A 61 -2.91 -13.16 3.01
CA ILE A 61 -4.17 -12.75 2.38
C ILE A 61 -4.04 -11.36 1.76
N ALA A 62 -3.46 -10.42 2.50
CA ALA A 62 -3.26 -9.06 2.01
C ALA A 62 -2.43 -9.06 0.72
N ASP A 63 -1.32 -9.81 0.69
CA ASP A 63 -0.47 -9.97 -0.50
C ASP A 63 -1.25 -10.55 -1.69
N ALA A 64 -2.00 -11.63 -1.47
CA ALA A 64 -2.82 -12.27 -2.52
C ALA A 64 -3.91 -11.35 -3.09
N GLU A 65 -4.46 -10.46 -2.26
CA GLU A 65 -5.51 -9.50 -2.67
C GLU A 65 -4.93 -8.18 -3.23
N GLY A 66 -3.60 -8.02 -3.21
CA GLY A 66 -2.90 -6.84 -3.72
C GLY A 66 -2.86 -5.66 -2.75
N TYR A 67 -3.09 -5.91 -1.45
CA TYR A 67 -3.00 -4.90 -0.40
C TYR A 67 -1.57 -4.73 0.10
N LEU A 68 -1.24 -3.50 0.50
CA LEU A 68 -0.07 -3.23 1.32
C LEU A 68 -0.33 -3.76 2.74
N TYR A 69 0.52 -4.68 3.21
CA TYR A 69 0.52 -5.15 4.59
C TYR A 69 1.69 -4.57 5.37
N VAL A 70 1.44 -4.11 6.60
CA VAL A 70 2.47 -3.65 7.53
C VAL A 70 2.22 -4.28 8.89
N GLY A 71 3.25 -4.93 9.44
CA GLY A 71 3.23 -5.51 10.78
C GLY A 71 4.09 -4.69 11.73
N VAL A 72 3.58 -4.33 12.89
CA VAL A 72 4.36 -3.66 13.94
C VAL A 72 4.19 -4.40 15.25
N ASP A 73 5.30 -4.88 15.81
CA ASP A 73 5.33 -5.51 17.12
C ASP A 73 5.68 -4.47 18.20
N ALA A 74 4.89 -4.44 19.28
CA ALA A 74 5.15 -3.59 20.43
C ALA A 74 6.35 -4.06 21.28
N ALA A 75 6.82 -5.29 21.09
CA ALA A 75 8.07 -5.80 21.68
C ALA A 75 9.30 -5.09 21.11
N ASP A 76 9.28 -4.78 19.81
CA ASP A 76 10.41 -4.17 19.09
C ASP A 76 10.27 -2.63 18.95
N HIS A 77 9.04 -2.14 18.97
CA HIS A 77 8.73 -0.72 18.75
C HIS A 77 7.93 -0.13 19.89
N ARG A 78 8.29 1.09 20.30
CA ARG A 78 7.46 1.88 21.22
C ARG A 78 6.26 2.43 20.47
N VAL A 79 5.25 1.60 20.27
CA VAL A 79 4.02 1.94 19.52
C VAL A 79 3.23 3.12 20.12
N HIS A 80 3.49 3.46 21.38
CA HIS A 80 2.91 4.64 22.03
C HIS A 80 3.58 5.97 21.60
N LEU A 81 4.73 5.92 20.92
CA LEU A 81 5.40 7.08 20.34
C LEU A 81 5.09 7.12 18.84
N ILE A 82 4.24 8.06 18.44
CA ILE A 82 3.71 8.14 17.08
C ILE A 82 4.82 8.20 16.01
N ASP A 83 5.90 8.92 16.28
CA ASP A 83 7.03 9.04 15.34
C ASP A 83 7.74 7.70 15.11
N GLN A 84 7.83 6.86 16.15
CA GLN A 84 8.45 5.53 16.03
C GLN A 84 7.53 4.55 15.31
N LEU A 85 6.22 4.63 15.57
CA LEU A 85 5.23 3.85 14.83
C LEU A 85 5.24 4.25 13.35
N PHE A 86 5.20 5.54 13.05
CA PHE A 86 5.27 6.07 11.69
C PHE A 86 6.54 5.58 10.98
N ALA A 87 7.71 5.70 11.60
CA ALA A 87 8.96 5.27 11.00
C ALA A 87 9.02 3.74 10.81
N ALA A 88 8.43 2.95 11.72
CA ALA A 88 8.35 1.50 11.58
C ALA A 88 7.43 1.08 10.43
N VAL A 89 6.34 1.80 10.21
CA VAL A 89 5.45 1.61 9.06
C VAL A 89 6.16 2.01 7.77
N ALA A 90 6.71 3.22 7.72
CA ALA A 90 7.30 3.79 6.50
C ALA A 90 8.46 2.96 5.94
N ARG A 91 9.27 2.32 6.80
CA ARG A 91 10.37 1.44 6.37
C ARG A 91 9.94 0.14 5.71
N GLN A 92 8.69 -0.29 5.92
CA GLN A 92 8.16 -1.52 5.32
C GLN A 92 7.49 -1.29 3.97
N VAL A 93 7.25 -0.03 3.59
CA VAL A 93 6.60 0.32 2.33
C VAL A 93 7.63 0.39 1.22
N ASP A 94 7.39 -0.34 0.14
CA ASP A 94 8.11 -0.14 -1.12
C ASP A 94 7.54 1.09 -1.84
N TRP A 95 8.14 2.24 -1.55
CA TRP A 95 7.73 3.52 -2.10
C TRP A 95 7.91 3.61 -3.62
N CYS A 96 8.90 2.90 -4.17
CA CYS A 96 9.15 2.88 -5.61
C CYS A 96 8.08 2.05 -6.32
N ASP A 97 7.75 0.86 -5.82
CA ASP A 97 6.66 0.05 -6.38
C ASP A 97 5.32 0.79 -6.30
N LEU A 98 5.05 1.46 -5.17
CA LEU A 98 3.84 2.27 -5.02
C LEU A 98 3.78 3.42 -6.04
N ALA A 99 4.89 4.11 -6.27
CA ALA A 99 4.99 5.16 -7.28
C ALA A 99 4.76 4.62 -8.70
N ARG A 100 5.34 3.46 -9.04
CA ARG A 100 5.13 2.80 -10.34
C ARG A 100 3.66 2.42 -10.55
N ARG A 101 3.01 1.85 -9.53
CA ARG A 101 1.57 1.55 -9.57
C ARG A 101 0.75 2.80 -9.82
N GLN A 102 1.06 3.90 -9.13
CA GLN A 102 0.37 5.17 -9.30
C GLN A 102 0.54 5.75 -10.72
N VAL A 103 1.75 5.69 -11.27
CA VAL A 103 2.03 6.15 -12.65
C VAL A 103 1.30 5.30 -13.68
N ARG A 104 1.29 3.97 -13.50
CA ARG A 104 0.54 3.05 -14.36
C ARG A 104 -0.96 3.35 -14.36
N VAL A 105 -1.57 3.53 -13.19
CA VAL A 105 -2.98 3.95 -13.07
C VAL A 105 -3.21 5.30 -13.77
N GLY A 106 -2.26 6.23 -13.65
CA GLY A 106 -2.30 7.50 -14.36
C GLY A 106 -2.36 7.32 -15.88
N TRP A 107 -1.48 6.47 -16.44
CA TRP A 107 -1.45 6.17 -17.87
C TRP A 107 -2.73 5.51 -18.36
N GLU A 108 -3.24 4.53 -17.60
CA GLU A 108 -4.53 3.87 -17.87
C GLU A 108 -5.68 4.89 -17.89
N SER A 109 -5.73 5.81 -16.92
CA SER A 109 -6.77 6.84 -16.83
C SER A 109 -6.75 7.84 -18.00
N LEU A 110 -5.57 8.04 -18.60
CA LEU A 110 -5.38 8.89 -19.77
C LEU A 110 -5.71 8.15 -21.08
N GLY A 111 -6.06 6.86 -21.02
CA GLY A 111 -6.30 6.03 -22.20
C GLY A 111 -5.02 5.64 -22.94
N LEU A 112 -3.86 5.74 -22.27
CA LEU A 112 -2.54 5.44 -22.83
C LEU A 112 -1.83 4.36 -21.99
N PRO A 113 -2.41 3.15 -21.84
CA PRO A 113 -1.81 2.12 -21.01
C PRO A 113 -0.40 1.75 -21.52
N PRO A 114 0.58 1.53 -20.62
CA PRO A 114 1.92 1.13 -21.03
C PRO A 114 1.91 -0.28 -21.65
N ALA A 115 2.83 -0.55 -22.57
CA ALA A 115 2.91 -1.86 -23.24
C ALA A 115 3.32 -2.99 -22.29
N ALA A 116 4.12 -2.67 -21.27
CA ALA A 116 4.48 -3.57 -20.17
C ALA A 116 4.41 -2.83 -18.82
N PRO A 117 4.23 -3.54 -17.69
CA PRO A 117 4.04 -2.92 -16.37
C PRO A 117 5.15 -1.95 -15.94
N ASP A 118 6.38 -2.18 -16.38
CA ASP A 118 7.57 -1.38 -16.02
C ASP A 118 7.95 -0.35 -17.10
N GLU A 119 7.28 -0.33 -18.24
CA GLU A 119 7.56 0.59 -19.36
C GLU A 119 6.81 1.92 -19.19
N LEU A 120 7.09 2.61 -18.07
CA LEU A 120 6.35 3.80 -17.63
C LEU A 120 6.91 5.13 -18.14
N ALA A 121 8.10 5.10 -18.74
CA ALA A 121 8.77 6.28 -19.27
C ALA A 121 7.91 6.96 -20.35
N VAL A 122 7.83 8.30 -20.31
CA VAL A 122 6.99 9.08 -21.23
C VAL A 122 7.32 8.78 -22.69
N ALA A 123 8.61 8.71 -23.03
CA ALA A 123 9.05 8.45 -24.40
C ALA A 123 8.57 7.09 -24.92
N THR A 124 8.62 6.06 -24.06
CA THR A 124 8.19 4.70 -24.40
C THR A 124 6.69 4.62 -24.62
N VAL A 125 5.89 5.17 -23.68
CA VAL A 125 4.43 5.19 -23.80
C VAL A 125 3.97 6.01 -25.00
N ALA A 126 4.58 7.18 -25.22
CA ALA A 126 4.27 8.04 -26.36
C ALA A 126 4.56 7.35 -27.70
N ALA A 127 5.69 6.65 -27.82
CA ALA A 127 6.03 5.89 -29.01
C ALA A 127 5.06 4.71 -29.25
N HIS A 128 4.61 4.03 -28.18
CA HIS A 128 3.66 2.93 -28.29
C HIS A 128 2.29 3.36 -28.84
N HIS A 129 1.84 4.57 -28.50
CA HIS A 129 0.52 5.11 -28.87
C HIS A 129 0.56 6.11 -30.04
N ASP A 130 1.72 6.31 -30.67
CA ASP A 130 1.93 7.30 -31.74
C ASP A 130 1.52 8.73 -31.35
N VAL A 131 1.82 9.12 -30.10
CA VAL A 131 1.54 10.45 -29.55
C VAL A 131 2.84 11.25 -29.44
N ALA A 132 2.76 12.56 -29.60
CA ALA A 132 3.91 13.43 -29.40
C ALA A 132 4.39 13.39 -27.93
N VAL A 133 5.68 13.11 -27.71
CA VAL A 133 6.31 13.04 -26.36
C VAL A 133 5.97 14.26 -25.47
N PRO A 134 6.03 15.52 -25.95
CA PRO A 134 5.70 16.68 -25.12
C PRO A 134 4.22 16.75 -24.73
N GLU A 135 3.33 16.18 -25.54
CA GLU A 135 1.90 16.10 -25.24
C GLU A 135 1.63 15.06 -24.17
N ALA A 136 2.18 13.86 -24.32
CA ALA A 136 2.09 12.79 -23.32
C ALA A 136 2.65 13.25 -21.95
N ALA A 137 3.83 13.88 -21.94
CA ALA A 137 4.44 14.44 -20.73
C ALA A 137 3.50 15.44 -20.03
N ARG A 138 2.92 16.36 -20.80
CA ARG A 138 2.03 17.42 -20.27
C ARG A 138 0.74 16.84 -19.72
N SER A 139 0.18 15.82 -20.36
CA SER A 139 -1.04 15.15 -19.90
C SER A 139 -0.80 14.38 -18.62
N MET A 140 0.29 13.59 -18.56
CA MET A 140 0.66 12.86 -17.35
C MET A 140 0.99 13.79 -16.17
N ARG A 141 1.79 14.83 -16.39
CA ARG A 141 2.10 15.80 -15.33
C ARG A 141 0.83 16.43 -14.74
N ARG A 142 -0.07 16.91 -15.60
CA ARG A 142 -1.35 17.50 -15.16
C ARG A 142 -2.21 16.49 -14.40
N HIS A 143 -2.21 15.23 -14.83
CA HIS A 143 -2.92 14.16 -14.15
C HIS A 143 -2.35 13.92 -12.74
N LEU A 144 -1.03 13.73 -12.61
CA LEU A 144 -0.39 13.51 -11.31
C LEU A 144 -0.55 14.70 -10.37
N GLU A 145 -0.40 15.94 -10.86
CA GLU A 145 -0.64 17.14 -10.06
C GLU A 145 -2.09 17.21 -9.57
N ALA A 146 -3.06 16.87 -10.41
CA ALA A 146 -4.46 16.87 -10.02
C ALA A 146 -4.78 15.75 -9.02
N ALA A 147 -4.23 14.55 -9.21
CA ALA A 147 -4.47 13.40 -8.35
C ALA A 147 -3.80 13.55 -6.98
N LEU A 148 -2.55 14.03 -6.94
CA LEU A 148 -1.75 14.06 -5.73
C LEU A 148 -1.82 15.41 -5.01
N LEU A 149 -1.64 16.55 -5.71
CA LEU A 149 -1.51 17.86 -5.05
C LEU A 149 -2.86 18.50 -4.67
N ARG A 150 -3.98 17.92 -5.09
CA ARG A 150 -5.31 18.41 -4.72
C ARG A 150 -5.99 17.57 -3.64
N ASP A 151 -5.36 16.47 -3.22
CA ASP A 151 -5.84 15.68 -2.09
C ASP A 151 -5.60 16.45 -0.79
N PRO A 152 -6.65 16.84 -0.03
CA PRO A 152 -6.50 17.54 1.23
C PRO A 152 -6.24 16.61 2.42
N SER A 153 -6.36 15.29 2.24
CA SER A 153 -6.17 14.29 3.30
C SER A 153 -4.69 14.02 3.62
N LEU A 154 -3.80 14.42 2.71
CA LEU A 154 -2.35 14.22 2.81
C LEU A 154 -1.63 15.54 3.11
N ASP A 155 -0.59 15.46 3.95
CA ASP A 155 0.29 16.60 4.20
C ASP A 155 0.96 17.10 2.90
N ARG A 156 1.24 18.40 2.83
CA ARG A 156 1.85 19.02 1.64
C ARG A 156 3.21 18.40 1.30
N GLU A 157 4.08 18.18 2.28
CA GLU A 157 5.43 17.64 2.02
C GLU A 157 5.34 16.19 1.55
N PHE A 158 4.43 15.41 2.14
CA PHE A 158 4.18 14.03 1.69
C PHE A 158 3.68 13.99 0.23
N ARG A 159 2.74 14.85 -0.15
CA ARG A 159 2.25 14.92 -1.53
C ARG A 159 3.35 15.31 -2.53
N LEU A 160 4.23 16.22 -2.15
CA LEU A 160 5.38 16.62 -2.97
C LEU A 160 6.38 15.47 -3.12
N ALA A 161 6.69 14.77 -2.03
CA ALA A 161 7.57 13.60 -2.03
C ALA A 161 7.04 12.49 -2.96
N VAL A 162 5.76 12.13 -2.83
CA VAL A 162 5.14 11.11 -3.69
C VAL A 162 5.10 11.54 -5.16
N LEU A 163 4.79 12.81 -5.44
CA LEU A 163 4.85 13.35 -6.80
C LEU A 163 6.26 13.22 -7.38
N ARG A 164 7.30 13.49 -6.58
CA ARG A 164 8.69 13.40 -7.03
C ARG A 164 9.08 11.96 -7.37
N LEU A 165 8.66 11.00 -6.55
CA LEU A 165 8.86 9.57 -6.84
C LEU A 165 8.16 9.16 -8.15
N CYS A 166 6.92 9.59 -8.36
CA CYS A 166 6.20 9.32 -9.61
C CYS A 166 6.91 9.94 -10.83
N GLN A 167 7.42 11.16 -10.70
CA GLN A 167 8.16 11.83 -11.77
C GLN A 167 9.47 11.12 -12.14
N CYS A 168 10.12 10.44 -11.19
CA CYS A 168 11.32 9.64 -11.48
C CYS A 168 11.00 8.51 -12.47
N GLU A 169 9.88 7.83 -12.28
CA GLU A 169 9.44 6.72 -13.15
C GLU A 169 9.10 7.18 -14.58
N LEU A 170 8.82 8.47 -14.78
CA LEU A 170 8.51 9.05 -16.09
C LEU A 170 9.75 9.29 -16.97
N ALA A 171 10.95 9.26 -16.38
CA ALA A 171 12.24 9.46 -17.05
C ALA A 171 12.30 10.72 -17.96
N THR A 172 11.63 11.81 -17.56
CA THR A 172 11.62 13.07 -18.32
C THR A 172 12.90 13.90 -18.13
N GLY A 173 13.74 13.54 -17.16
CA GLY A 173 14.92 14.32 -16.76
C GLY A 173 14.60 15.49 -15.82
N ASP A 174 13.33 15.65 -15.41
CA ASP A 174 12.89 16.71 -14.48
C ASP A 174 13.27 16.43 -13.02
N VAL A 175 13.70 15.19 -12.71
CA VAL A 175 14.13 14.73 -11.38
C VAL A 175 15.53 14.16 -11.45
N LEU A 176 16.41 14.64 -10.57
CA LEU A 176 17.74 14.06 -10.40
C LEU A 176 17.66 12.87 -9.43
N ASP A 177 18.50 11.85 -9.64
CA ASP A 177 18.62 10.70 -8.74
C ASP A 177 18.87 11.13 -7.28
N THR A 178 19.62 12.21 -7.06
CA THR A 178 19.87 12.77 -5.72
C THR A 178 18.60 13.24 -5.01
N GLU A 179 17.61 13.75 -5.75
CA GLU A 179 16.34 14.19 -5.17
C GLU A 179 15.43 12.99 -4.87
N ARG A 180 15.48 11.94 -5.71
CA ARG A 180 14.81 10.66 -5.41
C ARG A 180 15.37 10.06 -4.13
N ASP A 181 16.70 9.99 -4.02
CA ASP A 181 17.37 9.38 -2.89
C ASP A 181 17.11 10.18 -1.60
N ALA A 182 16.98 11.51 -1.68
CA ALA A 182 16.58 12.35 -0.55
C ALA A 182 15.14 12.11 -0.07
N VAL A 183 14.22 11.69 -0.95
CA VAL A 183 12.85 11.34 -0.57
C VAL A 183 12.80 9.96 0.11
N LEU A 184 13.70 9.05 -0.26
CA LEU A 184 13.76 7.69 0.26
C LEU A 184 14.57 7.54 1.55
N ALA A 185 15.35 8.56 1.94
CA ALA A 185 16.21 8.58 3.13
C ALA A 185 15.42 8.87 4.42
#